data_AF-A0A815XJE5-F1
#
_entry.id   AF-A0A815XJE5-F1
#
_cell.length_a   1.000
_cell.length_b   1.000
_cell.length_c   1.000
_cell.angle_alpha   90.00
_cell.angle_beta   90.00
_cell.angle_gamma   90.00
#
_symmetry.space_group_name_H-M   'P 1'
#
loop_
_entity.id
_entity.type
_entity.pdbx_description
1 polymer ?
#
loop_
_entity_poly.entity_id
_entity_poly.type
_entity_poly.pdbx_seq_one_letter_code
_entity_poly.pdbx_strand_id
1 'polypeptide(L)'
;MDRNAKILLCASLAGIVLILVTMSLAAATLGIVNSRLKETTTTITPPPSTTAVTTNSPSFNSTYVESLQISDVMKHLNELQTIATNANGNRAINTRGFNETLDYIYNSLTLNTNFRLQKSFFYLRNFVPAGNPILLTSIGGVERNRTYSTT
;
A
#
# COMPACT_ATOMS: atom_id res chain seq x y z
N MET A 1 7.48 -15.61 59.22
CA MET A 1 6.99 -14.82 58.07
C MET A 1 6.08 -15.72 57.25
N ASP A 2 4.77 -15.52 57.37
CA ASP A 2 3.74 -16.44 56.89
C ASP A 2 3.78 -16.63 55.37
N ARG A 3 3.47 -17.85 54.93
CA ARG A 3 3.45 -18.24 53.50
C ARG A 3 2.56 -17.30 52.67
N ASN A 4 1.48 -16.81 53.28
CA ASN A 4 0.53 -15.87 52.66
C ASN A 4 1.13 -14.46 52.48
N ALA A 5 2.02 -14.03 53.38
CA ALA A 5 2.73 -12.75 53.27
C ALA A 5 3.77 -12.77 52.12
N LYS A 6 4.39 -13.92 51.84
CA LYS A 6 5.33 -14.06 50.71
C LYS A 6 4.62 -14.03 49.34
N ILE A 7 3.45 -14.65 49.24
CA ILE A 7 2.65 -14.67 47.99
C ILE A 7 2.13 -13.26 47.66
N LEU A 8 1.64 -12.54 48.67
CA LEU A 8 1.16 -11.16 48.50
C LEU A 8 2.29 -10.20 48.05
N LEU A 9 3.51 -10.40 48.57
CA LEU A 9 4.68 -9.59 48.23
C LEU A 9 5.21 -9.90 46.81
N CYS A 10 5.18 -11.17 46.39
CA CYS A 10 5.54 -11.54 45.02
C CYS A 10 4.50 -11.06 43.99
N ALA A 11 3.21 -11.12 44.33
CA ALA A 11 2.14 -10.62 43.46
C ALA A 11 2.20 -9.09 43.28
N SER A 12 2.53 -8.34 44.34
CA SER A 12 2.71 -6.89 44.25
C SER A 12 3.96 -6.51 43.44
N LEU A 13 5.07 -7.21 43.62
CA LEU A 13 6.29 -7.03 42.82
C LEU A 13 6.06 -7.32 41.32
N ALA A 14 5.34 -8.41 41.00
CA ALA A 14 5.00 -8.74 39.62
C ALA A 14 4.07 -7.70 38.97
N GLY A 15 3.09 -7.18 39.73
CA GLY A 15 2.21 -6.11 39.27
C GLY A 15 2.94 -4.79 38.99
N ILE A 16 3.89 -4.41 39.85
CA ILE A 16 4.71 -3.20 39.67
C ILE A 16 5.59 -3.31 38.42
N VAL A 17 6.21 -4.45 38.17
CA VAL A 17 7.04 -4.68 36.97
C VAL A 17 6.18 -4.58 35.70
N LEU A 18 4.97 -5.14 35.71
CA LEU A 18 4.06 -5.08 34.55
C LEU A 18 3.62 -3.63 34.23
N ILE A 19 3.36 -2.81 35.25
CA ILE A 19 3.02 -1.40 35.09
C ILE A 19 4.21 -0.61 34.53
N LEU A 20 5.42 -0.86 35.02
CA LEU A 20 6.63 -0.18 34.52
C LEU A 20 6.92 -0.54 33.05
N VAL A 21 6.74 -1.80 32.66
CA VAL A 21 6.94 -2.24 31.27
C VAL A 21 5.92 -1.59 30.33
N THR A 22 4.65 -1.52 30.71
CA THR A 22 3.61 -0.91 29.85
C THR A 22 3.77 0.61 29.74
N MET A 23 4.17 1.30 30.82
CA MET A 23 4.51 2.73 30.78
C MET A 23 5.72 3.03 29.90
N SER A 24 6.78 2.22 29.98
CA SER A 24 7.98 2.41 29.15
C SER A 24 7.71 2.16 27.66
N LEU A 25 6.86 1.18 27.31
CA LEU A 25 6.46 0.93 25.93
C LEU A 25 5.57 2.04 25.36
N ALA A 26 4.67 2.62 26.17
CA ALA A 26 3.85 3.77 25.78
C ALA A 26 4.67 5.06 25.57
N ALA A 27 5.70 5.29 26.39
CA ALA A 27 6.61 6.43 26.21
C ALA A 27 7.44 6.33 24.91
N ALA A 28 7.90 5.13 24.56
CA ALA A 28 8.65 4.89 23.32
C ALA A 28 7.80 5.10 22.05
N THR A 29 6.53 4.69 22.07
CA THR A 29 5.63 4.87 20.92
C THR A 29 5.18 6.33 20.76
N LEU A 30 4.93 7.07 21.83
CA LEU A 30 4.65 8.51 21.74
C LEU A 30 5.88 9.32 21.26
N GLY A 31 7.09 8.94 21.68
CA GLY A 31 8.33 9.59 21.24
C GLY A 31 8.51 9.55 19.72
N ILE A 32 8.28 8.39 19.10
CA ILE A 32 8.40 8.21 17.64
C ILE A 32 7.38 9.05 16.88
N VAL A 33 6.15 9.20 17.39
CA VAL A 33 5.10 10.01 16.75
C VAL A 33 5.38 11.52 16.88
N ASN A 34 5.91 11.97 18.03
CA ASN A 34 6.27 13.38 18.22
C ASN A 34 7.49 13.81 17.39
N SER A 35 8.47 12.91 17.19
CA SER A 35 9.61 13.15 16.31
C SER A 35 9.18 13.30 14.83
N ARG A 36 8.15 12.56 14.40
CA ARG A 36 7.58 12.65 13.04
C ARG A 36 6.82 13.96 12.81
N LEU A 37 6.22 14.55 13.84
CA LEU A 37 5.56 15.86 13.74
C LEU A 37 6.55 17.03 13.66
N LYS A 38 7.71 16.92 14.31
CA LYS A 38 8.74 17.99 14.31
C LYS A 38 9.48 18.16 12.99
N GLU A 39 9.40 17.21 12.07
CA GLU A 39 10.03 17.32 10.73
C GLU A 39 9.14 18.05 9.70
N THR A 40 7.91 18.44 10.05
CA THR A 40 7.03 19.24 9.16
C THR A 40 6.88 20.67 9.66
N THR A 41 7.98 21.40 9.73
CA THR A 41 7.95 22.87 9.75
C THR A 41 9.07 23.37 8.86
N THR A 42 8.85 23.29 7.56
CA THR A 42 9.65 24.02 6.57
C THR A 42 9.36 25.49 6.75
N THR A 43 10.29 26.20 7.38
CA THR A 43 10.38 27.66 7.36
C THR A 43 10.36 28.14 5.91
N ILE A 44 9.34 28.93 5.57
CA ILE A 44 9.20 29.57 4.26
C ILE A 44 10.15 30.78 4.25
N THR A 45 11.40 30.58 3.85
CA THR A 45 12.30 31.68 3.47
C THR A 45 12.14 31.91 1.97
N PRO A 46 11.91 33.15 1.48
CA PRO A 46 11.79 33.40 0.06
C PRO A 46 13.07 32.97 -0.69
N PRO A 47 12.96 32.33 -1.86
CA PRO A 47 14.10 31.78 -2.57
C PRO A 47 15.05 32.89 -3.04
N PRO A 48 16.38 32.72 -2.90
CA PRO A 48 17.34 33.57 -3.59
C PRO A 48 17.19 33.41 -5.11
N SER A 49 17.41 34.52 -5.81
CA SER A 49 17.22 34.72 -7.24
C SER A 49 17.72 33.57 -8.13
N THR A 50 16.89 33.29 -9.14
CA THR A 50 17.02 32.34 -10.24
C THR A 50 18.45 32.17 -10.76
N THR A 51 19.14 31.13 -10.27
CA THR A 51 20.15 30.46 -11.08
C THR A 51 19.40 29.49 -11.98
N ALA A 52 19.48 29.67 -13.29
CA ALA A 52 18.83 28.81 -14.26
C ALA A 52 19.25 27.35 -14.03
N VAL A 53 18.33 26.56 -13.48
CA VAL A 53 18.45 25.10 -13.45
C VAL A 53 18.45 24.67 -14.91
N THR A 54 19.60 24.22 -15.40
CA THR A 54 19.63 23.45 -16.65
C THR A 54 18.81 22.20 -16.37
N THR A 55 17.55 22.22 -16.80
CA THR A 55 16.69 21.04 -16.81
C THR A 55 17.29 20.10 -17.85
N ASN A 56 18.24 19.28 -17.41
CA ASN A 56 18.57 18.04 -18.11
C ASN A 56 17.36 17.13 -17.96
N SER A 57 16.28 17.46 -18.67
CA SER A 57 15.19 16.53 -18.88
C SER A 57 15.83 15.29 -19.50
N PRO A 58 15.65 14.09 -18.92
CA PRO A 58 16.15 12.89 -19.57
C PRO A 58 15.58 12.90 -21.00
N SER A 59 16.48 12.90 -21.98
CA SER A 59 16.09 12.72 -23.38
C SER A 59 15.45 11.34 -23.45
N PHE A 60 14.12 11.30 -23.38
CA PHE A 60 13.37 10.11 -23.71
C PHE A 60 13.71 9.82 -25.17
N ASN A 61 14.38 8.70 -25.40
CA ASN A 61 14.65 8.21 -26.74
C ASN A 61 13.28 8.12 -27.44
N SER A 62 13.01 9.04 -28.38
CA SER A 62 11.68 9.25 -28.97
C SER A 62 11.17 7.98 -29.62
N THR A 63 12.08 7.15 -30.12
CA THR A 63 11.79 5.84 -30.71
C THR A 63 11.04 4.89 -29.76
N TYR A 64 11.32 4.93 -28.45
CA TYR A 64 10.61 4.07 -27.49
C TYR A 64 9.19 4.58 -27.22
N VAL A 65 9.02 5.90 -27.09
CA VAL A 65 7.69 6.48 -26.85
C VAL A 65 6.81 6.30 -28.09
N GLU A 66 7.38 6.47 -29.28
CA GLU A 66 6.71 6.24 -30.56
C GLU A 66 6.33 4.76 -30.77
N SER A 67 7.06 3.82 -30.17
CA SER A 67 6.73 2.39 -30.24
C SER A 67 5.52 1.98 -29.38
N LEU A 68 5.08 2.84 -28.44
CA LEU A 68 3.91 2.56 -27.61
C LEU A 68 2.63 2.91 -28.36
N GLN A 69 1.91 1.90 -28.84
CA GLN A 69 0.63 2.10 -29.50
C GLN A 69 -0.54 2.02 -28.51
N ILE A 70 -1.44 3.00 -28.56
CA ILE A 70 -2.66 3.02 -27.74
C ILE A 70 -3.51 1.76 -27.99
N SER A 71 -3.54 1.26 -29.23
CA SER A 71 -4.24 0.03 -29.60
C SER A 71 -3.75 -1.19 -28.81
N ASP A 72 -2.45 -1.31 -28.59
CA ASP A 72 -1.86 -2.43 -27.85
C ASP A 72 -2.24 -2.36 -26.37
N VAL A 73 -2.21 -1.16 -25.79
CA VAL A 73 -2.68 -0.94 -24.41
C VAL A 73 -4.15 -1.31 -24.28
N MET A 74 -4.99 -0.83 -25.19
CA MET A 74 -6.43 -1.11 -25.18
C MET A 74 -6.74 -2.60 -25.37
N LYS A 75 -5.96 -3.30 -26.19
CA LYS A 75 -6.06 -4.76 -26.34
C LYS A 75 -5.81 -5.47 -25.02
N HIS A 76 -4.76 -5.10 -24.29
CA HIS A 76 -4.47 -5.68 -22.98
C HIS A 76 -5.57 -5.36 -21.95
N LEU A 77 -6.06 -4.12 -21.91
CA LEU A 77 -7.15 -3.72 -21.00
C LEU A 77 -8.44 -4.49 -21.29
N ASN A 78 -8.80 -4.68 -22.55
CA ASN A 78 -9.96 -5.45 -22.95
C ASN A 78 -9.84 -6.91 -22.49
N GLU A 79 -8.68 -7.55 -22.67
CA GLU A 79 -8.50 -8.94 -22.26
C GLU A 79 -8.57 -9.09 -20.73
N LEU A 80 -7.95 -8.17 -19.99
CA LEU A 80 -8.05 -8.15 -18.52
C LEU A 80 -9.48 -7.94 -18.03
N GLN A 81 -10.27 -7.14 -18.74
CA GLN A 81 -11.69 -6.96 -18.45
C GLN A 81 -12.50 -8.21 -18.80
N THR A 82 -12.21 -8.89 -19.92
CA THR A 82 -12.84 -10.17 -20.28
C THR A 82 -12.57 -11.24 -19.23
N ILE A 83 -11.33 -11.37 -18.77
CA ILE A 83 -10.97 -12.27 -17.65
C ILE A 83 -11.77 -11.92 -16.40
N ALA A 84 -11.86 -10.63 -16.04
CA ALA A 84 -12.67 -10.20 -14.91
C ALA A 84 -14.14 -10.61 -15.08
N THR A 85 -14.74 -10.32 -16.22
CA THR A 85 -16.15 -10.66 -16.52
C THR A 85 -16.39 -12.16 -16.42
N ASN A 86 -15.51 -13.00 -16.97
CA ASN A 86 -15.60 -14.46 -16.92
C ASN A 86 -15.40 -15.02 -15.50
N ALA A 87 -14.75 -14.25 -14.63
CA ALA A 87 -14.53 -14.57 -13.21
C ALA A 87 -15.47 -13.76 -12.29
N ASN A 88 -16.67 -13.42 -12.74
CA ASN A 88 -17.71 -12.74 -11.94
C ASN A 88 -17.27 -11.36 -11.42
N GLY A 89 -16.48 -10.65 -12.20
CA GLY A 89 -15.90 -9.34 -11.85
C GLY A 89 -14.68 -9.41 -10.92
N ASN A 90 -14.20 -10.60 -10.56
CA ASN A 90 -13.19 -10.76 -9.51
C ASN A 90 -11.83 -11.22 -10.07
N ARG A 91 -10.79 -10.42 -9.83
CA ARG A 91 -9.38 -10.75 -10.12
C ARG A 91 -8.49 -10.63 -8.88
N ALA A 92 -9.08 -10.67 -7.68
CA ALA A 92 -8.34 -10.64 -6.42
C ALA A 92 -7.50 -11.91 -6.23
N ILE A 93 -6.44 -11.82 -5.43
CA ILE A 93 -5.56 -12.96 -5.12
C ILE A 93 -6.34 -14.21 -4.70
N ASN A 94 -5.81 -15.40 -5.01
CA ASN A 94 -6.43 -16.71 -4.74
C ASN A 94 -7.80 -16.94 -5.40
N THR A 95 -8.16 -16.16 -6.41
CA THR A 95 -9.37 -16.38 -7.21
C THR A 95 -9.01 -16.93 -8.59
N ARG A 96 -10.01 -17.49 -9.28
CA ARG A 96 -9.88 -17.93 -10.68
C ARG A 96 -9.39 -16.80 -11.58
N GLY A 97 -9.98 -15.60 -11.50
CA GLY A 97 -9.61 -14.47 -12.35
C GLY A 97 -8.18 -13.95 -12.12
N PHE A 98 -7.64 -14.13 -10.91
CA PHE A 98 -6.22 -13.83 -10.64
C PHE A 98 -5.30 -14.82 -11.35
N ASN A 99 -5.58 -16.13 -11.28
CA ASN A 99 -4.78 -17.15 -11.96
C ASN A 99 -4.82 -16.95 -13.48
N GLU A 100 -6.00 -16.72 -14.04
CA GLU A 100 -6.17 -16.43 -15.48
C GLU A 100 -5.44 -15.15 -15.90
N THR A 101 -5.43 -14.12 -15.04
CA THR A 101 -4.63 -12.89 -15.29
C THR A 101 -3.13 -13.19 -15.33
N LEU A 102 -2.62 -13.99 -14.39
CA LEU A 102 -1.21 -14.38 -14.37
C LEU A 102 -0.82 -15.17 -15.62
N ASP A 103 -1.66 -16.10 -16.05
CA ASP A 103 -1.41 -16.91 -17.23
C ASP A 103 -1.47 -16.07 -18.51
N TYR A 104 -2.43 -15.13 -18.61
CA TYR A 104 -2.49 -14.18 -19.71
C TYR A 104 -1.19 -13.34 -19.83
N ILE A 105 -0.72 -12.76 -18.73
CA ILE A 105 0.49 -11.93 -18.73
C ILE A 105 1.70 -12.79 -19.11
N TYR A 106 1.85 -13.96 -18.48
CA TYR A 106 2.97 -14.84 -18.74
C TYR A 106 3.01 -15.31 -20.20
N ASN A 107 1.86 -15.72 -20.75
CA ASN A 107 1.76 -16.15 -22.14
C ASN A 107 1.99 -14.99 -23.10
N SER A 108 1.43 -13.81 -22.82
CA SER A 108 1.64 -12.61 -23.65
C SER A 108 3.11 -12.24 -23.73
N LEU A 109 3.82 -12.25 -22.61
CA LEU A 109 5.25 -11.97 -22.60
C LEU A 109 6.06 -13.08 -23.29
N THR A 110 5.70 -14.35 -23.07
CA THR A 110 6.38 -15.49 -23.69
C THR A 110 6.27 -15.48 -25.21
N LEU A 111 5.08 -15.14 -25.73
CA LEU A 111 4.78 -15.22 -27.17
C LEU A 111 5.26 -13.99 -27.95
N ASN A 112 5.35 -12.82 -27.31
CA ASN A 112 5.58 -11.55 -28.01
C ASN A 112 6.92 -10.89 -27.65
N THR A 113 7.74 -11.52 -26.80
CA THR A 113 9.04 -10.97 -26.38
C THR A 113 10.10 -12.07 -26.30
N ASN A 114 11.36 -11.67 -26.19
CA ASN A 114 12.48 -12.58 -25.92
C ASN A 114 12.90 -12.56 -24.43
N PHE A 115 11.96 -12.21 -23.54
CA PHE A 115 12.27 -12.10 -22.11
C PHE A 115 12.44 -13.47 -21.45
N ARG A 116 13.35 -13.53 -20.49
CA ARG A 116 13.49 -14.66 -19.58
C ARG A 116 12.53 -14.47 -18.42
N LEU A 117 11.43 -15.20 -18.43
CA LEU A 117 10.38 -15.07 -17.43
C LEU A 117 10.61 -16.01 -16.24
N GLN A 118 10.31 -15.52 -15.04
CA GLN A 118 10.32 -16.30 -13.80
C GLN A 118 9.09 -15.95 -12.96
N LYS A 119 8.34 -16.98 -12.51
CA LYS A 119 7.27 -16.80 -11.53
C LYS A 119 7.85 -17.01 -10.13
N SER A 120 7.66 -16.05 -9.24
CA SER A 120 8.05 -16.12 -7.84
C SER A 120 6.82 -16.05 -6.95
N PHE A 121 6.74 -16.95 -5.98
CA PHE A 121 5.62 -17.05 -5.05
C PHE A 121 6.01 -16.50 -3.69
N PHE A 122 5.07 -15.86 -3.01
CA PHE A 122 5.25 -15.35 -1.66
C PHE A 122 3.95 -15.44 -0.88
N TYR A 123 4.07 -15.48 0.45
CA TYR A 123 2.91 -15.54 1.33
C TYR A 123 2.34 -14.15 1.56
N LEU A 124 1.01 -14.05 1.44
CA LEU A 124 0.25 -12.85 1.74
C LEU A 124 -0.62 -13.09 2.96
N ARG A 125 -0.64 -12.12 3.88
CA ARG A 125 -1.68 -12.05 4.89
C ARG A 125 -2.95 -11.54 4.21
N ASN A 126 -3.97 -12.38 4.15
CA ASN A 126 -5.26 -11.97 3.61
C ASN A 126 -5.98 -11.09 4.64
N PHE A 127 -6.55 -9.97 4.19
CA PHE A 127 -7.36 -9.09 5.01
C PHE A 127 -8.78 -9.12 4.45
N VAL A 128 -9.73 -9.48 5.30
CA VAL A 128 -11.15 -9.29 4.99
C VAL A 128 -11.55 -7.94 5.56
N PRO A 129 -12.12 -7.02 4.77
CA PRO A 129 -12.67 -5.78 5.30
C PRO A 129 -13.66 -6.08 6.42
N ALA A 130 -13.55 -5.39 7.55
CA ALA A 130 -14.49 -5.55 8.66
C ALA A 130 -15.91 -5.06 8.33
N GLY A 131 -16.06 -4.34 7.22
CA GLY A 131 -17.32 -3.84 6.68
C GLY A 131 -17.13 -3.26 5.28
N ASN A 132 -18.20 -2.70 4.72
CA ASN A 132 -18.16 -2.07 3.40
C ASN A 132 -17.17 -0.89 3.38
N PRO A 133 -16.35 -0.75 2.33
CA PRO A 133 -15.43 0.38 2.22
C PRO A 133 -16.21 1.70 2.14
N ILE A 134 -15.70 2.72 2.83
CA ILE A 134 -16.20 4.09 2.76
C ILE A 134 -15.35 4.84 1.74
N LEU A 135 -15.95 5.29 0.63
CA LEU A 135 -15.25 6.13 -0.34
C LEU A 135 -15.50 7.61 0.00
N LEU A 136 -14.44 8.32 0.37
CA LEU A 136 -14.49 9.77 0.57
C LEU A 136 -13.95 10.45 -0.69
N THR A 137 -14.75 11.31 -1.32
CA THR A 137 -14.32 12.12 -2.48
C THR A 137 -14.31 13.58 -2.09
N SER A 138 -13.25 14.33 -2.44
CA SER A 138 -13.20 15.79 -2.29
C SER A 138 -13.11 16.46 -3.65
N ILE A 139 -14.04 17.38 -3.94
CA ILE A 139 -14.02 18.21 -5.15
C ILE A 139 -14.19 19.66 -4.71
N GLY A 140 -13.21 20.51 -5.03
CA GLY A 140 -13.25 21.93 -4.64
C GLY A 140 -13.30 22.15 -3.12
N GLY A 141 -12.73 21.25 -2.33
CA GLY A 141 -12.75 21.32 -0.85
C GLY A 141 -14.00 20.77 -0.18
N VAL A 142 -14.99 20.28 -0.94
CA VAL A 142 -16.19 19.65 -0.39
C VAL A 142 -16.02 18.14 -0.37
N GLU A 143 -15.96 17.56 0.83
CA GLU A 143 -15.93 16.12 1.03
C GLU A 143 -17.33 15.50 0.94
N ARG A 144 -17.46 14.38 0.23
CA ARG A 144 -18.66 13.56 0.20
C ARG A 144 -18.35 12.11 0.51
N ASN A 145 -19.13 11.55 1.42
CA ASN A 145 -19.14 10.13 1.71
C ASN A 145 -19.99 9.40 0.66
N ARG A 146 -19.37 8.48 -0.07
CA ARG A 146 -19.99 7.57 -1.02
C ARG A 146 -19.98 6.17 -0.39
N THR A 147 -21.13 5.75 0.09
CA THR A 147 -21.35 4.35 0.48
C THR A 147 -21.65 3.55 -0.77
N TYR A 148 -20.96 2.42 -0.98
CA TYR A 148 -21.31 1.49 -2.04
C TYR A 148 -22.71 0.89 -1.73
N SER A 149 -23.71 1.23 -2.53
CA SER A 149 -25.01 0.56 -2.52
C SER A 149 -24.90 -0.69 -3.38
N THR A 150 -25.16 -1.86 -2.79
CA THR A 150 -25.38 -3.09 -3.54
C THR A 150 -26.77 -3.02 -4.16
N THR A 151 -26.84 -2.79 -5.47
CA THR A 151 -28.07 -3.01 -6.25
C THR A 151 -28.03 -4.39 -6.86
#